data_AF-A0A7J2UV59-F1
#
_entry.id   AF-A0A7J2UV59-F1
#
_cell.length_a   1.000
_cell.length_b   1.000
_cell.length_c   1.000
_cell.angle_alpha   90.00
_cell.angle_beta   90.00
_cell.angle_gamma   90.00
#
_symmetry.space_group_name_H-M   'P 1'
#
loop_
_entity.id
_entity.type
_entity.pdbx_description
1 polymer ?
#
loop_
_entity_poly.entity_id
_entity_poly.type
_entity_poly.pdbx_seq_one_letter_code
_entity_poly.pdbx_strand_id
1 'polypeptide(L)'
;MKCLYSEITLYYIQGVKCMKNNKRKSLITIFLIVLVIFLTAASFTGSNITPHQVPSPFHRTIVFVEKSTGLETPAKEGGNTELELADINNDGNLDVICVGDHGSPYINSPQHGIMVWLGSGEGSWSVQQVGNFGYGGIEAGDLNLDGNLDVVWGIHHNYATPGSGFGDTLLGAALGDGTGSNWIPWATGLGTGGEDWGMFECGLADFDCNGRLDLISQSFGCCNGYHLYENQGNGTWSQRWALTGGNNNNNLETADFNADGFPDFAGNREATHVFFGDGTFNFTMTQIGLPGGLWNG
;
A
#
# COMPACT_ATOMS: atom_id res chain seq x y z
N MET A 1 20.39 -1.55 12.68
CA MET A 1 20.24 -2.42 11.49
C MET A 1 19.23 -3.52 11.80
N LYS A 2 17.94 -3.24 11.60
CA LYS A 2 16.78 -4.18 11.55
C LYS A 2 15.52 -3.31 11.64
N CYS A 3 15.18 -2.63 10.56
CA CYS A 3 13.88 -1.95 10.40
C CYS A 3 13.52 -1.70 8.93
N LEU A 4 14.03 -2.54 8.02
CA LEU A 4 13.87 -2.42 6.55
C LEU A 4 13.06 -3.59 5.96
N TYR A 5 12.38 -4.36 6.80
CA TYR A 5 11.78 -5.66 6.43
C TYR A 5 10.28 -5.78 6.76
N SER A 6 9.51 -4.69 6.92
CA SER A 6 8.06 -4.84 7.12
C SER A 6 7.31 -4.83 5.80
N GLU A 7 7.47 -3.83 4.94
CA GLU A 7 6.58 -3.66 3.77
C GLU A 7 7.06 -4.39 2.51
N ILE A 8 8.34 -4.27 2.14
CA ILE A 8 8.94 -5.12 1.08
C ILE A 8 8.75 -6.61 1.40
N THR A 9 8.74 -6.96 2.69
CA THR A 9 8.54 -8.36 3.12
C THR A 9 7.07 -8.77 3.07
N LEU A 10 6.11 -7.87 3.28
CA LEU A 10 4.69 -8.14 3.08
C LEU A 10 4.37 -8.41 1.60
N TYR A 11 4.84 -7.56 0.69
CA TYR A 11 4.68 -7.76 -0.77
C TYR A 11 5.40 -9.03 -1.26
N TYR A 12 6.63 -9.31 -0.78
CA TYR A 12 7.36 -10.52 -1.14
C TYR A 12 6.73 -11.80 -0.57
N ILE A 13 6.23 -11.78 0.68
CA ILE A 13 5.58 -12.94 1.30
C ILE A 13 4.25 -13.26 0.61
N GLN A 14 3.46 -12.24 0.23
CA GLN A 14 2.25 -12.42 -0.56
C GLN A 14 2.58 -13.04 -1.92
N GLY A 15 3.55 -12.50 -2.65
CA GLY A 15 3.99 -13.03 -3.94
C GLY A 15 4.44 -14.50 -3.87
N VAL A 16 5.16 -14.90 -2.80
CA VAL A 16 5.62 -16.30 -2.63
C VAL A 16 4.47 -17.28 -2.35
N LYS A 17 3.39 -16.84 -1.70
CA LYS A 17 2.20 -17.68 -1.46
C LYS A 17 1.31 -17.79 -2.70
N CYS A 18 1.17 -16.72 -3.48
CA CYS A 18 0.39 -16.66 -4.72
C CYS A 18 1.01 -17.49 -5.88
N MET A 19 2.31 -17.81 -5.82
CA MET A 19 2.99 -18.53 -6.91
C MET A 19 2.39 -19.91 -7.24
N LYS A 20 2.08 -20.13 -8.53
CA LYS A 20 1.72 -21.46 -9.09
C LYS A 20 2.69 -22.57 -8.66
N ASN A 21 2.14 -23.72 -8.27
CA ASN A 21 2.79 -24.89 -7.64
C ASN A 21 4.18 -25.33 -8.17
N ASN A 22 4.49 -25.06 -9.45
CA ASN A 22 5.76 -25.47 -10.06
C ASN A 22 6.94 -24.55 -9.68
N LYS A 23 6.72 -23.25 -9.38
CA LYS A 23 7.78 -22.34 -8.93
C LYS A 23 8.06 -22.47 -7.42
N ARG A 24 7.03 -22.81 -6.63
CA ARG A 24 7.10 -22.99 -5.17
C ARG A 24 8.08 -24.09 -4.73
N LYS A 25 8.19 -25.18 -5.50
CA LYS A 25 9.09 -26.33 -5.19
C LYS A 25 10.59 -25.99 -5.32
N SER A 26 10.95 -25.09 -6.23
CA SER A 26 12.35 -24.74 -6.48
C SER A 26 12.95 -23.90 -5.35
N LEU A 27 12.20 -22.90 -4.84
CA LEU A 27 12.67 -22.05 -3.74
C LEU A 27 12.68 -22.75 -2.37
N ILE A 28 11.68 -23.61 -2.07
CA ILE A 28 11.62 -24.35 -0.79
C ILE A 28 12.83 -25.28 -0.62
N THR A 29 13.33 -25.85 -1.72
CA THR A 29 14.49 -26.76 -1.71
C THR A 29 15.78 -26.03 -1.37
N ILE A 30 15.93 -24.77 -1.79
CA ILE A 30 17.13 -23.95 -1.51
C ILE A 30 17.14 -23.50 -0.04
N PHE A 31 15.97 -23.20 0.54
CA PHE A 31 15.86 -22.73 1.93
C PHE A 31 16.11 -23.84 2.98
N LEU A 32 15.69 -25.08 2.69
CA LEU A 32 15.91 -26.24 3.57
C LEU A 32 17.40 -26.63 3.71
N ILE A 33 18.23 -26.35 2.70
CA ILE A 33 19.67 -26.67 2.73
C ILE A 33 20.43 -25.73 3.69
N VAL A 34 19.97 -24.48 3.85
CA VAL A 34 20.61 -23.48 4.72
C VAL A 34 20.30 -23.73 6.21
N LEU A 35 19.13 -24.28 6.54
CA LEU A 35 18.71 -24.50 7.93
C LEU A 35 19.41 -25.70 8.61
N VAL A 36 19.91 -26.67 7.84
CA VAL A 36 20.51 -27.91 8.38
C VAL A 36 21.95 -27.70 8.90
N ILE A 37 22.60 -26.57 8.59
CA ILE A 37 24.01 -26.32 8.94
C ILE A 37 24.20 -25.80 10.39
N PHE A 38 23.14 -25.44 11.12
CA PHE A 38 23.25 -24.74 12.42
C PHE A 38 22.77 -25.48 13.68
N LEU A 39 22.52 -26.79 13.63
CA LEU A 39 22.11 -27.55 14.83
C LEU A 39 23.24 -28.43 15.37
N THR A 40 23.99 -27.93 16.35
CA THR A 40 24.70 -28.79 17.31
C THR A 40 23.89 -28.94 18.59
N ALA A 41 23.82 -30.18 19.06
CA ALA A 41 22.93 -30.64 20.12
C ALA A 41 23.33 -30.13 21.52
N ALA A 42 22.34 -29.73 22.32
CA ALA A 42 22.48 -29.64 23.77
C ALA A 42 21.56 -30.68 24.42
N SER A 43 22.17 -31.60 25.16
CA SER A 43 21.53 -32.65 25.95
C SER A 43 20.91 -32.08 27.23
N PHE A 44 19.68 -32.49 27.56
CA PHE A 44 18.99 -32.13 28.79
C PHE A 44 19.44 -33.01 29.97
N THR A 45 20.00 -32.42 31.01
CA THR A 45 20.09 -33.02 32.35
C THR A 45 19.05 -32.38 33.25
N GLY A 46 18.22 -33.20 33.91
CA GLY A 46 17.16 -32.75 34.81
C GLY A 46 17.72 -31.98 36.01
N SER A 47 17.09 -30.84 36.33
CA SER A 47 17.35 -30.05 37.52
C SER A 47 16.14 -30.03 38.44
N ASN A 48 16.43 -30.15 39.74
CA ASN A 48 15.49 -30.20 40.85
C ASN A 48 14.64 -28.92 40.93
N ILE A 49 13.36 -29.09 41.27
CA ILE A 49 12.37 -28.02 41.39
C ILE A 49 12.65 -27.23 42.68
N THR A 50 13.28 -26.06 42.55
CA THR A 50 13.22 -25.01 43.56
C THR A 50 11.92 -24.22 43.41
N PRO A 51 11.27 -23.78 44.51
CA PRO A 51 10.04 -22.99 44.43
C PRO A 51 10.25 -21.75 43.56
N HIS A 52 9.49 -21.67 42.49
CA HIS A 52 9.54 -20.57 41.53
C HIS A 52 9.10 -19.29 42.23
N GLN A 53 10.06 -18.42 42.56
CA GLN A 53 9.75 -17.02 42.84
C GLN A 53 9.05 -16.50 41.58
N VAL A 54 7.79 -16.07 41.68
CA VAL A 54 7.08 -15.44 40.57
C VAL A 54 7.85 -14.18 40.24
N PRO A 55 8.53 -14.08 39.08
CA PRO A 55 9.21 -12.84 38.72
C PRO A 55 8.15 -11.76 38.64
N SER A 56 8.40 -10.62 39.27
CA SER A 56 7.60 -9.41 39.06
C SER A 56 7.36 -9.23 37.56
N PRO A 57 6.14 -8.89 37.11
CA PRO A 57 5.86 -8.73 35.69
C PRO A 57 6.86 -7.72 35.11
N PHE A 58 7.67 -8.18 34.17
CA PHE A 58 8.53 -7.32 33.37
C PHE A 58 7.63 -6.39 32.57
N HIS A 59 7.43 -5.16 33.05
CA HIS A 59 6.82 -4.10 32.27
C HIS A 59 7.84 -3.70 31.19
N ARG A 60 7.58 -4.09 29.95
CA ARG A 60 8.27 -3.49 28.80
C ARG A 60 7.66 -2.11 28.60
N THR A 61 8.42 -1.08 28.94
CA THR A 61 8.04 0.29 28.58
C THR A 61 8.35 0.50 27.11
N ILE A 62 7.33 0.85 26.33
CA ILE A 62 7.52 1.40 25.00
C ILE A 62 7.90 2.86 25.20
N VAL A 63 9.05 3.26 24.66
CA VAL A 63 9.49 4.65 24.63
C VAL A 63 9.41 5.11 23.19
N PHE A 64 8.57 6.11 22.93
CA PHE A 64 8.56 6.83 21.67
C PHE A 64 9.71 7.83 21.69
N VAL A 65 10.58 7.76 20.69
CA VAL A 65 11.66 8.73 20.49
C VAL A 65 11.32 9.50 19.23
N GLU A 66 11.17 10.82 19.36
CA GLU A 66 11.00 11.69 18.20
C GLU A 66 12.24 11.58 17.30
N LYS A 67 12.00 11.29 16.02
CA LYS A 67 13.05 11.11 15.00
C LYS A 67 12.90 12.10 13.84
N SER A 68 12.30 13.25 14.10
CA SER A 68 12.19 14.34 13.13
C SER A 68 12.83 15.61 13.65
N THR A 69 13.87 16.07 12.97
CA THR A 69 14.38 17.43 13.04
C THR A 69 14.13 18.07 11.68
N GLY A 70 13.07 18.86 11.55
CA GLY A 70 12.75 19.58 10.31
C GLY A 70 11.76 18.88 9.37
N LEU A 71 11.02 17.87 9.83
CA LEU A 71 9.80 17.46 9.13
C LEU A 71 8.76 18.58 9.30
N GLU A 72 8.67 19.47 8.32
CA GLU A 72 7.61 20.47 8.29
C GLU A 72 6.31 19.78 7.89
N THR A 73 5.33 19.78 8.80
CA THR A 73 3.96 19.38 8.45
C THR A 73 3.42 20.41 7.46
N PRO A 74 3.17 20.06 6.19
CA PRO A 74 2.69 21.01 5.20
C PRO A 74 1.36 21.61 5.66
N ALA A 75 1.22 22.93 5.50
CA ALA A 75 -0.03 23.63 5.79
C ALA A 75 -1.07 23.34 4.71
N LYS A 76 -1.78 22.23 4.85
CA LYS A 76 -2.86 21.83 3.93
C LYS A 76 -4.07 22.77 4.07
N GLU A 77 -4.64 23.21 2.96
CA GLU A 77 -5.90 23.96 2.93
C GLU A 77 -7.09 23.14 3.46
N GLY A 78 -6.98 21.81 3.37
CA GLY A 78 -7.96 20.85 3.86
C GLY A 78 -7.81 19.50 3.16
N GLY A 79 -8.82 18.65 3.36
CA GLY A 79 -8.87 17.29 2.78
C GLY A 79 -8.04 16.28 3.56
N ASN A 80 -8.47 15.03 3.49
CA ASN A 80 -7.65 13.91 3.97
C ASN A 80 -6.59 13.62 2.90
N THR A 81 -5.44 13.09 3.28
CA THR A 81 -4.48 12.48 2.34
C THR A 81 -3.99 11.20 2.96
N GLU A 82 -3.77 10.19 2.14
CA GLU A 82 -3.04 8.99 2.53
C GLU A 82 -1.54 9.32 2.64
N LEU A 83 -0.84 8.64 3.55
CA LEU A 83 0.60 8.78 3.75
C LEU A 83 1.22 7.40 3.68
N GLU A 84 2.14 7.23 2.74
CA GLU A 84 2.90 5.99 2.58
C GLU A 84 4.34 6.14 3.04
N LEU A 85 4.91 5.03 3.51
CA LEU A 85 6.27 4.98 4.03
C LEU A 85 7.09 3.95 3.25
N ALA A 86 7.94 4.41 2.33
CA ALA A 86 8.80 3.52 1.57
C ALA A 86 10.20 4.10 1.39
N ASP A 87 11.19 3.25 1.15
CA ASP A 87 12.50 3.67 0.63
C ASP A 87 12.35 3.86 -0.90
N ILE A 88 11.79 4.99 -1.31
CA ILE A 88 11.37 5.21 -2.71
C ILE A 88 12.57 5.42 -3.64
N ASN A 89 13.72 5.78 -3.06
CA ASN A 89 14.95 6.05 -3.80
C ASN A 89 16.06 4.99 -3.60
N ASN A 90 15.76 3.89 -2.90
CA ASN A 90 16.68 2.80 -2.61
C ASN A 90 17.98 3.24 -1.90
N ASP A 91 17.94 4.29 -1.07
CA ASP A 91 19.09 4.79 -0.32
C ASP A 91 19.26 4.14 1.07
N GLY A 92 18.30 3.30 1.47
CA GLY A 92 18.28 2.58 2.73
C GLY A 92 17.62 3.34 3.87
N ASN A 93 17.09 4.54 3.62
CA ASN A 93 16.33 5.33 4.56
C ASN A 93 14.83 5.29 4.22
N LEU A 94 14.00 5.55 5.23
CA LEU A 94 12.56 5.57 5.03
C LEU A 94 12.15 6.97 4.56
N ASP A 95 11.37 7.03 3.47
CA ASP A 95 10.77 8.24 2.93
C ASP A 95 9.28 8.32 3.30
N VAL A 96 8.68 9.50 3.13
CA VAL A 96 7.22 9.69 3.24
C VAL A 96 6.68 10.11 1.89
N ILE A 97 5.62 9.47 1.44
CA ILE A 97 4.97 9.74 0.14
C ILE A 97 3.51 10.12 0.39
N CYS A 98 3.02 11.15 -0.29
CA CYS A 98 1.60 11.49 -0.30
C CYS A 98 1.21 12.12 -1.63
N VAL A 99 -0.07 12.37 -1.83
CA VAL A 99 -0.54 13.34 -2.84
C VAL A 99 -0.87 14.69 -2.19
N GLY A 100 -0.98 15.73 -3.02
CA GLY A 100 -1.22 17.12 -2.66
C GLY A 100 -2.40 17.37 -1.73
N ASP A 101 -2.76 18.63 -1.51
CA ASP A 101 -3.89 18.98 -0.64
C ASP A 101 -5.21 19.19 -1.40
N HIS A 102 -6.27 19.54 -0.66
CA HIS A 102 -7.58 19.84 -1.25
C HIS A 102 -7.59 21.12 -2.11
N GLY A 103 -6.59 21.98 -1.94
CA GLY A 103 -6.48 23.23 -2.66
C GLY A 103 -6.25 23.00 -4.16
N SER A 104 -6.60 24.01 -4.96
CA SER A 104 -6.28 23.97 -6.38
C SER A 104 -4.82 24.39 -6.58
N PRO A 105 -4.00 23.62 -7.33
CA PRO A 105 -2.63 24.02 -7.67
C PRO A 105 -2.61 25.32 -8.50
N TYR A 106 -3.74 25.74 -9.07
CA TYR A 106 -3.88 26.99 -9.83
C TYR A 106 -4.34 28.18 -8.97
N ILE A 107 -4.62 27.97 -7.68
CA ILE A 107 -5.07 29.01 -6.73
C ILE A 107 -4.12 29.04 -5.51
N ASN A 108 -2.81 29.02 -5.77
CA ASN A 108 -1.76 29.14 -4.75
C ASN A 108 -1.74 28.05 -3.66
N SER A 109 -2.26 26.84 -3.91
CA SER A 109 -1.98 25.74 -2.99
C SER A 109 -0.49 25.36 -3.06
N PRO A 110 0.24 25.34 -1.93
CA PRO A 110 1.65 24.98 -1.89
C PRO A 110 1.90 23.46 -1.95
N GLN A 111 0.86 22.63 -1.86
CA GLN A 111 0.95 21.17 -1.88
C GLN A 111 0.20 20.56 -3.05
N HIS A 112 0.92 19.96 -3.99
CA HIS A 112 0.34 19.45 -5.22
C HIS A 112 1.10 18.24 -5.78
N GLY A 113 0.39 17.47 -6.60
CA GLY A 113 0.93 16.31 -7.28
C GLY A 113 1.34 15.20 -6.32
N ILE A 114 2.32 14.40 -6.72
CA ILE A 114 3.00 13.45 -5.84
C ILE A 114 4.03 14.23 -5.03
N MET A 115 3.96 14.10 -3.72
CA MET A 115 4.88 14.69 -2.76
C MET A 115 5.70 13.58 -2.12
N VAL A 116 7.02 13.77 -2.09
CA VAL A 116 7.96 12.82 -1.46
C VAL A 116 8.87 13.57 -0.52
N TRP A 117 8.82 13.28 0.78
CA TRP A 117 9.83 13.69 1.75
C TRP A 117 10.91 12.62 1.80
N LEU A 118 12.03 12.90 1.15
CA LEU A 118 13.21 12.05 1.20
C LEU A 118 13.86 12.16 2.57
N GLY A 119 13.99 11.04 3.27
CA GLY A 119 14.57 10.94 4.60
C GLY A 119 16.07 10.74 4.55
N SER A 120 16.84 11.51 5.32
CA SER A 120 18.29 11.33 5.40
C SER A 120 18.74 10.13 6.25
N GLY A 121 17.81 9.46 6.93
CA GLY A 121 18.10 8.48 8.00
C GLY A 121 18.54 9.10 9.33
N GLU A 122 18.83 10.41 9.34
CA GLU A 122 19.32 11.16 10.49
C GLU A 122 18.24 12.05 11.11
N GLY A 123 17.01 11.93 10.60
CA GLY A 123 15.83 12.66 11.05
C GLY A 123 15.59 13.99 10.34
N SER A 124 16.38 14.34 9.31
CA SER A 124 16.10 15.44 8.40
C SER A 124 15.41 14.96 7.12
N TRP A 125 14.65 15.85 6.49
CA TRP A 125 13.77 15.53 5.36
C TRP A 125 13.88 16.60 4.28
N SER A 126 13.80 16.21 3.01
CA SER A 126 13.70 17.14 1.88
C SER A 126 12.53 16.77 0.98
N VAL A 127 11.65 17.73 0.70
CA VAL A 127 10.43 17.47 -0.08
C VAL A 127 10.65 17.71 -1.57
N GLN A 128 10.17 16.78 -2.39
CA GLN A 128 9.98 16.91 -3.84
C GLN A 128 8.49 16.90 -4.15
N GLN A 129 8.06 17.67 -5.15
CA GLN A 129 6.66 17.71 -5.60
C GLN A 129 6.60 17.66 -7.12
N VAL A 130 5.79 16.75 -7.69
CA VAL A 130 5.70 16.55 -9.15
C VAL A 130 4.24 16.41 -9.58
N GLY A 131 3.84 17.19 -10.59
CA GLY A 131 2.47 17.18 -11.13
C GLY A 131 1.58 18.26 -10.52
N ASN A 132 0.40 18.47 -11.11
CA ASN A 132 -0.55 19.50 -10.70
C ASN A 132 -1.93 18.88 -10.45
N PHE A 133 -2.05 18.11 -9.37
CA PHE A 133 -3.31 17.49 -8.94
C PHE A 133 -3.39 17.46 -7.41
N GLY A 134 -4.60 17.31 -6.89
CA GLY A 134 -4.89 17.46 -5.46
C GLY A 134 -5.14 16.14 -4.75
N TYR A 135 -5.46 16.27 -3.47
CA TYR A 135 -5.65 15.22 -2.47
C TYR A 135 -6.32 13.92 -2.91
N GLY A 136 -5.97 12.85 -2.20
CA GLY A 136 -6.24 11.50 -2.63
C GLY A 136 -5.58 10.45 -1.74
N GLY A 137 -5.67 9.22 -2.24
CA GLY A 137 -4.84 8.10 -1.86
C GLY A 137 -3.62 7.94 -2.76
N ILE A 138 -2.58 7.29 -2.24
CA ILE A 138 -1.37 6.91 -2.97
C ILE A 138 -0.86 5.58 -2.43
N GLU A 139 -0.31 4.74 -3.29
CA GLU A 139 0.33 3.49 -2.89
C GLU A 139 1.59 3.29 -3.73
N ALA A 140 2.63 2.68 -3.15
CA ALA A 140 3.92 2.47 -3.80
C ALA A 140 4.20 0.98 -4.04
N GLY A 141 4.66 0.63 -5.24
CA GLY A 141 4.97 -0.74 -5.58
C GLY A 141 5.70 -0.85 -6.91
N ASP A 142 6.47 -1.92 -7.11
CA ASP A 142 7.15 -2.18 -8.38
C ASP A 142 6.14 -2.75 -9.40
N LEU A 143 5.59 -1.88 -10.24
CA LEU A 143 4.50 -2.19 -11.19
C LEU A 143 5.03 -2.84 -12.47
N ASN A 144 6.32 -2.67 -12.77
CA ASN A 144 6.94 -3.13 -14.00
C ASN A 144 8.04 -4.20 -13.81
N LEU A 145 8.35 -4.54 -12.56
CA LEU A 145 9.37 -5.50 -12.14
C LEU A 145 10.81 -5.06 -12.49
N ASP A 146 11.09 -3.75 -12.47
CA ASP A 146 12.42 -3.20 -12.73
C ASP A 146 13.27 -2.97 -11.46
N GLY A 147 12.66 -3.13 -10.28
CA GLY A 147 13.30 -3.01 -8.98
C GLY A 147 13.28 -1.60 -8.39
N ASN A 148 12.72 -0.60 -9.09
CA ASN A 148 12.37 0.68 -8.51
C ASN A 148 10.90 0.65 -8.05
N LEU A 149 10.60 1.44 -7.01
CA LEU A 149 9.22 1.64 -6.61
C LEU A 149 8.55 2.63 -7.56
N ASP A 150 7.39 2.23 -8.06
CA ASP A 150 6.46 3.04 -8.81
C ASP A 150 5.32 3.49 -7.89
N VAL A 151 4.38 4.26 -8.42
CA VAL A 151 3.23 4.74 -7.64
C VAL A 151 1.92 4.61 -8.40
N VAL A 152 0.85 4.39 -7.65
CA VAL A 152 -0.54 4.53 -8.08
C VAL A 152 -1.23 5.54 -7.18
N TRP A 153 -2.26 6.22 -7.69
CA TRP A 153 -3.02 7.18 -6.89
C TRP A 153 -4.48 7.21 -7.29
N GLY A 154 -5.31 7.60 -6.33
CA GLY A 154 -6.71 7.94 -6.53
C GLY A 154 -6.97 9.32 -5.96
N ILE A 155 -7.54 10.22 -6.75
CA ILE A 155 -7.68 11.64 -6.40
C ILE A 155 -9.12 12.11 -6.54
N HIS A 156 -9.47 13.16 -5.80
CA HIS A 156 -10.80 13.78 -5.93
C HIS A 156 -10.89 14.77 -7.10
N HIS A 157 -9.77 15.42 -7.44
CA HIS A 157 -9.75 16.45 -8.49
C HIS A 157 -8.56 16.26 -9.42
N ASN A 158 -8.86 15.92 -10.68
CA ASN A 158 -7.91 15.83 -11.78
C ASN A 158 -7.67 17.21 -12.41
N TYR A 159 -6.88 18.04 -11.75
CA TYR A 159 -6.58 19.39 -12.23
C TYR A 159 -5.64 19.42 -13.45
N ALA A 160 -4.92 18.34 -13.75
CA ALA A 160 -3.96 18.34 -14.84
C ALA A 160 -4.63 18.46 -16.21
N THR A 161 -3.85 18.92 -17.20
CA THR A 161 -4.30 19.04 -18.59
C THR A 161 -4.82 17.68 -19.12
N PRO A 162 -6.05 17.61 -19.65
CA PRO A 162 -6.58 16.37 -20.22
C PRO A 162 -5.63 15.75 -21.27
N GLY A 163 -5.33 14.46 -21.10
CA GLY A 163 -4.42 13.72 -21.97
C GLY A 163 -2.94 13.81 -21.57
N SER A 164 -2.60 14.42 -20.44
CA SER A 164 -1.22 14.42 -19.92
C SER A 164 -0.77 13.04 -19.42
N GLY A 165 -1.72 12.16 -19.07
CA GLY A 165 -1.47 10.88 -18.40
C GLY A 165 -0.99 11.00 -16.96
N PHE A 166 -0.94 12.21 -16.39
CA PHE A 166 -0.40 12.48 -15.06
C PHE A 166 -1.28 13.46 -14.29
N GLY A 167 -2.27 12.89 -13.58
CA GLY A 167 -3.26 13.65 -12.81
C GLY A 167 -4.42 14.21 -13.63
N ASP A 168 -4.60 13.74 -14.86
CA ASP A 168 -5.69 14.11 -15.77
C ASP A 168 -6.91 13.17 -15.67
N THR A 169 -6.77 12.07 -14.93
CA THR A 169 -7.82 11.12 -14.54
C THR A 169 -7.89 11.00 -13.01
N LEU A 170 -9.02 10.50 -12.49
CA LEU A 170 -9.22 10.32 -11.04
C LEU A 170 -8.45 9.13 -10.45
N LEU A 171 -7.99 8.21 -11.29
CA LEU A 171 -7.01 7.18 -10.95
C LEU A 171 -5.80 7.34 -11.87
N GLY A 172 -4.61 7.10 -11.35
CA GLY A 172 -3.41 7.09 -12.17
C GLY A 172 -2.33 6.17 -11.61
N ALA A 173 -1.30 6.01 -12.43
CA ALA A 173 -0.12 5.21 -12.13
C ALA A 173 1.07 5.78 -12.92
N ALA A 174 2.25 5.73 -12.32
CA ALA A 174 3.48 6.20 -12.95
C ALA A 174 4.69 5.44 -12.44
N LEU A 175 5.63 5.19 -13.35
CA LEU A 175 6.90 4.57 -12.99
C LEU A 175 7.83 5.52 -12.30
N GLY A 176 8.54 5.03 -11.29
CA GLY A 176 9.71 5.68 -10.74
C GLY A 176 10.99 5.28 -11.48
N ASP A 177 12.00 6.13 -11.41
CA ASP A 177 13.37 5.81 -11.84
C ASP A 177 14.31 5.55 -10.64
N GLY A 178 13.73 5.36 -9.45
CA GLY A 178 14.47 5.21 -8.19
C GLY A 178 15.03 6.52 -7.62
N THR A 179 14.58 7.68 -8.10
CA THR A 179 14.95 8.98 -7.49
C THR A 179 13.91 9.53 -6.52
N GLY A 180 12.68 8.99 -6.53
CA GLY A 180 11.53 9.57 -5.83
C GLY A 180 11.05 10.91 -6.40
N SER A 181 11.54 11.33 -7.57
CA SER A 181 11.29 12.68 -8.11
C SER A 181 10.99 12.73 -9.61
N ASN A 182 11.07 11.61 -10.30
CA ASN A 182 10.90 11.55 -11.74
C ASN A 182 9.94 10.40 -12.08
N TRP A 183 8.81 10.77 -12.66
CA TRP A 183 7.67 9.89 -12.84
C TRP A 183 7.27 9.81 -14.31
N ILE A 184 7.14 8.58 -14.83
CA ILE A 184 6.69 8.34 -16.20
C ILE A 184 5.26 7.80 -16.18
N PRO A 185 4.28 8.50 -16.78
CA PRO A 185 2.90 8.03 -16.88
C PRO A 185 2.78 6.58 -17.39
N TRP A 186 2.07 5.74 -16.63
CA TRP A 186 1.78 4.34 -16.94
C TRP A 186 0.34 4.03 -16.52
N ALA A 187 -0.64 4.77 -17.07
CA ALA A 187 -2.02 4.75 -16.57
C ALA A 187 -3.08 4.48 -17.66
N THR A 188 -2.70 3.94 -18.82
CA THR A 188 -3.64 3.80 -19.93
C THR A 188 -4.79 2.85 -19.55
N GLY A 189 -6.02 3.35 -19.48
CA GLY A 189 -7.21 2.58 -19.13
C GLY A 189 -7.65 2.69 -17.67
N LEU A 190 -6.88 3.34 -16.79
CA LEU A 190 -7.32 3.69 -15.43
C LEU A 190 -8.38 4.80 -15.44
N GLY A 191 -9.28 4.78 -14.46
CA GLY A 191 -10.33 5.79 -14.31
C GLY A 191 -11.38 5.79 -15.44
N THR A 192 -11.58 4.63 -16.09
CA THR A 192 -12.53 4.45 -17.20
C THR A 192 -13.81 3.71 -16.80
N GLY A 193 -13.90 3.26 -15.55
CA GLY A 193 -14.97 2.46 -14.98
C GLY A 193 -16.19 3.25 -14.53
N GLY A 194 -16.24 4.56 -14.79
CA GLY A 194 -17.33 5.45 -14.39
C GLY A 194 -17.01 6.35 -13.19
N GLU A 195 -15.73 6.44 -12.81
CA GLU A 195 -15.24 7.35 -11.78
C GLU A 195 -15.54 8.81 -12.17
N ASP A 196 -16.34 9.50 -11.36
CA ASP A 196 -16.87 10.83 -11.69
C ASP A 196 -16.68 11.88 -10.58
N TRP A 197 -16.87 11.49 -9.31
CA TRP A 197 -16.77 12.42 -8.17
C TRP A 197 -15.40 12.49 -7.52
N GLY A 198 -14.64 11.39 -7.57
CA GLY A 198 -13.36 11.28 -6.92
C GLY A 198 -13.06 9.84 -6.53
N MET A 199 -11.79 9.50 -6.61
CA MET A 199 -11.27 8.27 -6.02
C MET A 199 -10.37 8.64 -4.84
N PHE A 200 -10.13 7.67 -3.98
CA PHE A 200 -9.29 7.81 -2.80
C PHE A 200 -8.44 6.56 -2.63
N GLU A 201 -8.05 6.22 -1.40
CA GLU A 201 -7.25 5.06 -0.97
C GLU A 201 -6.98 4.04 -2.07
N CYS A 202 -5.71 3.75 -2.29
CA CYS A 202 -5.28 2.74 -3.22
C CYS A 202 -4.76 1.53 -2.46
N GLY A 203 -4.93 0.34 -3.05
CA GLY A 203 -4.28 -0.87 -2.58
C GLY A 203 -3.68 -1.59 -3.77
N LEU A 204 -2.43 -2.05 -3.60
CA LEU A 204 -1.75 -2.87 -4.58
C LEU A 204 -1.71 -4.33 -4.11
N ALA A 205 -2.08 -5.26 -4.98
CA ALA A 205 -1.88 -6.70 -4.76
C ALA A 205 -1.95 -7.49 -6.07
N ASP A 206 -1.30 -8.65 -6.13
CA ASP A 206 -1.36 -9.59 -7.27
C ASP A 206 -2.64 -10.45 -7.18
N PHE A 207 -3.81 -9.84 -7.43
CA PHE A 207 -5.13 -10.43 -7.15
C PHE A 207 -5.46 -11.66 -8.02
N ASP A 208 -4.74 -11.89 -9.12
CA ASP A 208 -4.86 -13.08 -9.96
C ASP A 208 -3.62 -14.00 -9.94
N CYS A 209 -2.66 -13.73 -9.06
CA CYS A 209 -1.41 -14.46 -8.92
C CYS A 209 -0.60 -14.59 -10.23
N ASN A 210 -0.65 -13.58 -11.10
CA ASN A 210 0.11 -13.54 -12.33
C ASN A 210 1.54 -13.01 -12.15
N GLY A 211 1.86 -12.47 -10.96
CA GLY A 211 3.16 -11.92 -10.59
C GLY A 211 3.31 -10.43 -10.86
N ARG A 212 2.22 -9.71 -11.12
CA ARG A 212 2.19 -8.25 -11.28
C ARG A 212 1.23 -7.67 -10.26
N LEU A 213 1.56 -6.49 -9.73
CA LEU A 213 0.64 -5.77 -8.85
C LEU A 213 -0.51 -5.19 -9.67
N ASP A 214 -1.74 -5.47 -9.22
CA ASP A 214 -2.98 -4.89 -9.69
C ASP A 214 -3.44 -3.81 -8.69
N LEU A 215 -4.33 -2.92 -9.14
CA LEU A 215 -4.82 -1.79 -8.36
C LEU A 215 -6.27 -2.02 -7.94
N ILE A 216 -6.56 -1.87 -6.65
CA ILE A 216 -7.91 -1.59 -6.16
C ILE A 216 -7.95 -0.17 -5.59
N SER A 217 -9.03 0.55 -5.86
CA SER A 217 -9.28 1.86 -5.26
C SER A 217 -10.76 2.02 -4.98
N GLN A 218 -11.09 2.97 -4.11
CA GLN A 218 -12.45 3.27 -3.70
C GLN A 218 -12.87 4.69 -4.03
N SER A 219 -14.17 4.89 -4.21
CA SER A 219 -14.74 6.21 -4.46
C SER A 219 -14.74 7.06 -3.21
N PHE A 220 -14.52 8.36 -3.40
CA PHE A 220 -14.62 9.34 -2.33
C PHE A 220 -16.08 9.49 -1.87
N GLY A 221 -16.37 9.09 -0.63
CA GLY A 221 -17.66 9.29 0.02
C GLY A 221 -18.78 8.35 -0.41
N CYS A 222 -19.15 8.28 -1.70
CA CYS A 222 -20.26 7.44 -2.15
C CYS A 222 -20.17 6.96 -3.61
N CYS A 223 -21.18 6.17 -3.98
CA CYS A 223 -21.74 6.08 -5.33
C CYS A 223 -20.96 5.18 -6.29
N ASN A 224 -19.69 5.46 -6.57
CA ASN A 224 -18.94 4.61 -7.49
C ASN A 224 -18.35 3.36 -6.81
N GLY A 225 -18.12 3.37 -5.50
CA GLY A 225 -17.78 2.14 -4.75
C GLY A 225 -16.33 1.71 -4.94
N TYR A 226 -16.08 0.40 -4.90
CA TYR A 226 -14.74 -0.19 -5.10
C TYR A 226 -14.51 -0.57 -6.56
N HIS A 227 -13.33 -0.30 -7.08
CA HIS A 227 -12.94 -0.56 -8.47
C HIS A 227 -11.58 -1.24 -8.50
N LEU A 228 -11.49 -2.38 -9.21
CA LEU A 228 -10.25 -3.13 -9.40
C LEU A 228 -9.84 -3.13 -10.87
N TYR A 229 -8.57 -2.80 -11.10
CA TYR A 229 -7.91 -2.74 -12.38
C TYR A 229 -6.71 -3.69 -12.43
N GLU A 230 -6.70 -4.58 -13.42
CA GLU A 230 -5.60 -5.49 -13.70
C GLU A 230 -4.49 -4.81 -14.49
N ASN A 231 -3.26 -4.98 -14.04
CA ASN A 231 -2.06 -4.52 -14.73
C ASN A 231 -1.67 -5.50 -15.83
N GLN A 232 -1.70 -5.04 -17.09
CA GLN A 232 -1.33 -5.87 -18.25
C GLN A 232 0.19 -5.93 -18.48
N GLY A 233 0.99 -5.21 -17.69
CA GLY A 233 2.46 -5.23 -17.73
C GLY A 233 3.09 -4.44 -18.88
N ASN A 234 2.32 -3.60 -19.58
CA ASN A 234 2.74 -2.93 -20.80
C ASN A 234 2.34 -1.45 -20.90
N GLY A 235 2.01 -0.80 -19.78
CA GLY A 235 1.43 0.55 -19.79
C GLY A 235 -0.09 0.58 -19.63
N THR A 236 -0.77 -0.55 -19.84
CA THR A 236 -2.23 -0.63 -19.90
C THR A 236 -2.84 -1.35 -18.72
N TRP A 237 -4.04 -0.89 -18.35
CA TRP A 237 -4.85 -1.39 -17.25
C TRP A 237 -6.25 -1.72 -17.75
N SER A 238 -6.84 -2.78 -17.21
CA SER A 238 -8.20 -3.21 -17.57
C SER A 238 -9.05 -3.36 -16.31
N GLN A 239 -10.22 -2.71 -16.26
CA GLN A 239 -11.15 -2.91 -15.16
C GLN A 239 -11.65 -4.36 -15.17
N ARG A 240 -11.46 -5.08 -14.05
CA ARG A 240 -11.87 -6.50 -13.94
C ARG A 240 -13.02 -6.71 -12.99
N TRP A 241 -13.14 -5.86 -11.98
CA TRP A 241 -14.16 -5.98 -10.96
C TRP A 241 -14.54 -4.60 -10.42
N ALA A 242 -15.81 -4.48 -10.01
CA ALA A 242 -16.29 -3.33 -9.27
C ALA A 242 -17.45 -3.73 -8.35
N LEU A 243 -17.54 -3.06 -7.21
CA LEU A 243 -18.72 -3.07 -6.36
C LEU A 243 -19.23 -1.65 -6.21
N THR A 244 -20.19 -1.29 -7.05
CA THR A 244 -20.73 0.06 -7.12
C THR A 244 -21.72 0.36 -6.00
N GLY A 245 -21.96 1.65 -5.78
CA GLY A 245 -22.85 2.16 -4.74
C GLY A 245 -22.26 2.09 -3.34
N GLY A 246 -23.10 2.44 -2.36
CA GLY A 246 -22.74 2.51 -0.95
C GLY A 246 -21.93 3.75 -0.59
N ASN A 247 -21.82 4.01 0.71
CA ASN A 247 -20.97 5.07 1.24
C ASN A 247 -19.66 4.46 1.71
N ASN A 248 -18.54 4.93 1.17
CA ASN A 248 -17.20 4.49 1.57
C ASN A 248 -16.58 5.52 2.50
N ASN A 249 -15.82 5.05 3.47
CA ASN A 249 -14.89 5.90 4.20
C ASN A 249 -13.47 5.67 3.69
N ASN A 250 -12.58 6.62 3.92
CA ASN A 250 -11.21 6.64 3.40
C ASN A 250 -10.31 5.60 4.10
N ASN A 251 -10.61 4.30 3.98
CA ASN A 251 -9.76 3.20 4.43
C ASN A 251 -9.91 1.99 3.49
N LEU A 252 -8.79 1.51 2.96
CA LEU A 252 -8.69 0.28 2.19
C LEU A 252 -7.37 -0.42 2.52
N GLU A 253 -7.39 -1.73 2.70
CA GLU A 253 -6.19 -2.51 3.04
C GLU A 253 -6.20 -3.84 2.29
N THR A 254 -5.06 -4.27 1.74
CA THR A 254 -4.94 -5.53 1.01
C THR A 254 -4.05 -6.53 1.76
N ALA A 255 -4.53 -7.77 1.90
CA ALA A 255 -3.73 -8.87 2.45
C ALA A 255 -4.39 -10.23 2.19
N ASP A 256 -3.63 -11.31 2.35
CA ASP A 256 -4.18 -12.68 2.47
C ASP A 256 -4.69 -12.88 3.92
N PHE A 257 -5.91 -12.40 4.22
CA PHE A 257 -6.49 -12.38 5.57
C PHE A 257 -6.96 -13.76 6.01
N ASN A 258 -7.40 -14.61 5.07
CA ASN A 258 -7.90 -15.94 5.35
C ASN A 258 -6.84 -17.06 5.20
N ALA A 259 -5.62 -16.71 4.76
CA ALA A 259 -4.50 -17.61 4.52
C ALA A 259 -4.72 -18.66 3.40
N ASP A 260 -5.60 -18.39 2.43
CA ASP A 260 -5.84 -19.27 1.28
C ASP A 260 -4.81 -19.09 0.15
N GLY A 261 -4.02 -18.03 0.22
CA GLY A 261 -2.95 -17.72 -0.72
C GLY A 261 -3.36 -16.78 -1.87
N PHE A 262 -4.58 -16.26 -1.86
CA PHE A 262 -5.03 -15.18 -2.73
C PHE A 262 -5.12 -13.86 -1.95
N PRO A 263 -4.81 -12.72 -2.56
CA PRO A 263 -5.05 -11.44 -1.90
C PRO A 263 -6.54 -11.17 -1.69
N ASP A 264 -6.86 -10.77 -0.48
CA ASP A 264 -8.15 -10.22 -0.06
C ASP A 264 -8.03 -8.69 0.09
N PHE A 265 -9.14 -8.03 0.34
CA PHE A 265 -9.11 -6.65 0.82
C PHE A 265 -10.12 -6.38 1.93
N ALA A 266 -9.84 -5.40 2.77
CA ALA A 266 -10.74 -4.89 3.79
C ALA A 266 -10.99 -3.41 3.52
N GLY A 267 -12.20 -2.95 3.84
CA GLY A 267 -12.56 -1.54 3.72
C GLY A 267 -13.85 -1.28 4.48
N ASN A 268 -14.21 0.00 4.66
CA ASN A 268 -15.54 0.30 5.18
C ASN A 268 -16.44 0.93 4.12
N ARG A 269 -17.48 0.16 3.80
CA ARG A 269 -18.57 0.54 2.93
C ARG A 269 -19.86 0.36 3.72
N GLU A 270 -20.37 1.44 4.30
CA GLU A 270 -21.50 1.47 5.26
C GLU A 270 -21.23 0.74 6.59
N ALA A 271 -20.41 -0.31 6.58
CA ALA A 271 -19.82 -0.99 7.71
C ALA A 271 -18.43 -1.54 7.31
N THR A 272 -17.66 -2.01 8.29
CA THR A 272 -16.39 -2.71 8.04
C THR A 272 -16.67 -4.06 7.39
N HIS A 273 -16.06 -4.31 6.24
CA HIS A 273 -16.15 -5.55 5.50
C HIS A 273 -14.77 -6.07 5.12
N VAL A 274 -14.66 -7.40 5.00
CA VAL A 274 -13.54 -8.07 4.35
C VAL A 274 -14.08 -8.78 3.11
N PHE A 275 -13.34 -8.73 2.02
CA PHE A 275 -13.67 -9.27 0.72
C PHE A 275 -12.63 -10.32 0.38
N PHE A 276 -13.01 -11.60 0.51
CA PHE A 276 -12.10 -12.70 0.25
C PHE A 276 -11.95 -12.95 -1.25
N GLY A 277 -10.72 -12.84 -1.75
CA GLY A 277 -10.37 -13.07 -3.14
C GLY A 277 -10.30 -14.55 -3.47
N ASP A 278 -10.45 -14.90 -4.76
CA ASP A 278 -10.33 -16.28 -5.24
C ASP A 278 -9.25 -16.49 -6.30
N GLY A 279 -8.40 -15.48 -6.54
CA GLY A 279 -7.37 -15.51 -7.56
C GLY A 279 -7.88 -15.29 -9.00
N THR A 280 -9.14 -14.89 -9.18
CA THR A 280 -9.76 -14.68 -10.50
C THR A 280 -10.43 -13.31 -10.65
N PHE A 281 -10.04 -12.35 -9.80
CA PHE A 281 -10.69 -11.03 -9.64
C PHE A 281 -12.15 -11.11 -9.18
N ASN A 282 -12.53 -12.19 -8.48
CA ASN A 282 -13.82 -12.29 -7.82
C ASN A 282 -13.64 -12.28 -6.31
N PHE A 283 -14.62 -11.73 -5.62
CA PHE A 283 -14.59 -11.55 -4.17
C PHE A 283 -15.87 -12.03 -3.51
N THR A 284 -15.72 -12.66 -2.36
CA THR A 284 -16.82 -12.98 -1.44
C THR A 284 -16.77 -12.04 -0.25
N MET A 285 -17.81 -11.21 -0.09
CA MET A 285 -17.92 -10.26 1.03
C MET A 285 -18.30 -10.97 2.33
N THR A 286 -17.64 -10.60 3.43
CA THR A 286 -17.93 -11.07 4.80
C THR A 286 -17.86 -9.94 5.82
N GLN A 287 -18.61 -10.12 6.91
CA GLN A 287 -18.52 -9.29 8.13
C GLN A 287 -18.35 -10.18 9.40
N ILE A 288 -18.15 -11.48 9.20
CA ILE A 288 -18.10 -12.43 10.32
C ILE A 288 -16.91 -12.08 11.22
N GLY A 289 -17.20 -11.80 12.50
CA GLY A 289 -16.17 -11.47 13.50
C GLY A 289 -15.71 -10.01 13.52
N LEU A 290 -16.24 -9.15 12.65
CA LEU A 290 -15.96 -7.71 12.64
C LEU A 290 -16.98 -6.93 13.47
N PRO A 291 -16.62 -5.73 13.98
CA PRO A 291 -17.58 -4.84 14.62
C PRO A 291 -18.78 -4.56 13.69
N GLY A 292 -20.00 -4.68 14.21
CA GLY A 292 -21.21 -4.31 13.46
C GLY A 292 -21.31 -2.79 13.25
N GLY A 293 -22.00 -2.38 12.17
CA GLY A 293 -22.09 -1.01 11.64
C GLY A 293 -22.80 0.05 12.50
N LEU A 294 -22.51 0.11 13.80
CA LEU A 294 -22.89 1.23 14.67
C LEU A 294 -21.71 2.16 15.00
N TRP A 295 -20.56 1.98 14.36
CA TRP A 295 -19.40 2.85 14.53
C TRP A 295 -19.34 3.87 13.39
N ASN A 296 -19.98 5.04 13.62
CA ASN A 296 -19.58 6.25 12.91
C ASN A 296 -18.37 6.78 13.67
N GLY A 297 -17.22 6.86 12.99
CA GLY A 297 -15.96 7.34 13.57
C GLY A 297 -16.06 8.68 14.26
#